data_AF-G0QDQ8-F1
#
_entry.id   AF-G0QDQ8-F1
#
_cell.length_a   1.000
_cell.length_b   1.000
_cell.length_c   1.000
_cell.angle_alpha   90.00
_cell.angle_beta   90.00
_cell.angle_gamma   90.00
#
_symmetry.space_group_name_H-M   'P 1'
#
loop_
_entity.id
_entity.type
_entity.pdbx_description
1 polymer ?
#
loop_
_entity_poly.entity_id
_entity_poly.type
_entity_poly.pdbx_seq_one_letter_code
_entity_poly.pdbx_strand_id
1 'polypeptide(L)'
;MTDTKAIVRMARTDIDGTRPIPQALKSLKGVGDAYANAIAKAVEHDPETPIGDLSESEIDGIEETLENPDETDLPSWMVNRRRDRETGEDKHVVGSDLDLQEEFDIRRYQEIGSYRGWRHELGLPVRGQKTKSSFRSDDKIGVSRARIQQEATEDAGEEE
;
A
#
# COMPACT_ATOMS: atom_id res chain seq x y z
N MET A 1 14.24 28.83 -8.60
CA MET A 1 13.26 27.95 -7.96
C MET A 1 12.46 27.39 -9.11
N THR A 2 12.64 26.11 -9.41
CA THR A 2 11.80 25.39 -10.36
C THR A 2 10.37 25.40 -9.83
N ASP A 3 9.39 25.55 -10.71
CA ASP A 3 7.99 25.44 -10.34
C ASP A 3 7.69 23.98 -10.01
N THR A 4 7.66 23.64 -8.71
CA THR A 4 7.38 22.29 -8.24
C THR A 4 5.95 21.91 -8.63
N LYS A 5 5.80 20.80 -9.37
CA LYS A 5 4.48 20.24 -9.69
C LYS A 5 3.82 19.77 -8.40
N ALA A 6 2.64 20.29 -8.07
CA ALA A 6 1.94 19.93 -6.83
C ALA A 6 1.37 18.49 -6.87
N ILE A 7 1.00 18.01 -8.06
CA ILE A 7 0.45 16.68 -8.27
C ILE A 7 1.23 16.01 -9.41
N VAL A 8 1.69 14.79 -9.16
CA VAL A 8 2.36 13.95 -10.14
C VAL A 8 1.57 12.64 -10.22
N ARG A 9 1.26 12.18 -11.43
CA ARG A 9 0.55 10.91 -11.62
C ARG A 9 1.54 9.82 -11.99
N MET A 10 1.55 8.73 -11.23
CA MET A 10 2.39 7.54 -11.47
C MET A 10 1.56 6.28 -11.21
N ALA A 11 1.78 5.20 -11.97
CA ALA A 11 1.12 3.91 -11.82
C ALA A 11 -0.40 4.05 -11.64
N ARG A 12 -1.00 4.88 -12.51
CA ARG A 12 -2.44 5.24 -12.55
C ARG A 12 -2.96 6.01 -11.32
N THR A 13 -2.11 6.37 -10.36
CA THR A 13 -2.48 7.02 -9.08
C THR A 13 -1.89 8.43 -8.97
N ASP A 14 -2.62 9.34 -8.33
CA ASP A 14 -2.16 10.71 -8.08
C ASP A 14 -1.33 10.78 -6.80
N ILE A 15 -0.12 11.33 -6.90
CA ILE A 15 0.87 11.46 -5.84
C ILE A 15 1.09 12.94 -5.51
N ASP A 16 1.31 13.23 -4.22
CA ASP A 16 1.65 14.56 -3.70
C ASP A 16 3.10 14.92 -4.09
N GLY A 17 3.24 15.89 -4.99
CA GLY A 17 4.50 16.33 -5.56
C GLY A 17 5.42 17.09 -4.60
N THR A 18 4.88 17.55 -3.47
CA THR A 18 5.63 18.32 -2.46
C THR A 18 6.44 17.45 -1.51
N ARG A 19 6.18 16.14 -1.51
CA ARG A 19 6.83 15.19 -0.61
C ARG A 19 8.13 14.65 -1.20
N PRO A 20 9.10 14.28 -0.34
CA PRO A 20 10.30 13.58 -0.77
C PRO A 20 9.98 12.26 -1.48
N ILE A 21 10.82 11.85 -2.44
CA ILE A 21 10.59 10.68 -3.30
C ILE A 21 10.13 9.44 -2.51
N PRO A 22 10.83 8.97 -1.46
CA PRO A 22 10.42 7.74 -0.78
C PRO A 22 9.07 7.87 -0.09
N GLN A 23 8.73 9.07 0.40
CA GLN A 23 7.46 9.32 1.09
C GLN A 23 6.31 9.48 0.11
N ALA A 24 6.57 10.06 -1.05
CA ALA A 24 5.63 10.17 -2.16
C ALA A 24 5.26 8.79 -2.72
N LEU A 25 6.25 7.94 -2.99
CA LEU A 25 6.06 6.60 -3.55
C LEU A 25 5.22 5.66 -2.68
N LYS A 26 5.21 5.85 -1.36
CA LYS A 26 4.37 5.05 -0.43
C LYS A 26 2.88 5.25 -0.60
N SER A 27 2.46 6.30 -1.30
CA SER A 27 1.06 6.46 -1.67
C SER A 27 0.60 5.37 -2.65
N LEU A 28 1.54 4.77 -3.39
CA LEU A 28 1.28 3.64 -4.27
C LEU A 28 1.10 2.37 -3.45
N LYS A 29 0.01 1.66 -3.73
CA LYS A 29 -0.26 0.36 -3.12
C LYS A 29 0.79 -0.65 -3.59
N GLY A 30 1.36 -1.40 -2.64
CA GLY A 30 2.44 -2.36 -2.91
C GLY A 30 3.84 -1.81 -2.59
N VAL A 31 4.00 -0.49 -2.42
CA VAL A 31 5.27 0.16 -2.12
C VAL A 31 5.34 0.53 -0.63
N GLY A 32 6.29 -0.08 0.10
CA GLY A 32 6.59 0.26 1.49
C GLY A 32 7.83 1.14 1.65
N ASP A 33 8.12 1.59 2.88
CA ASP A 33 9.29 2.43 3.17
C ASP A 33 10.61 1.80 2.66
N ALA A 34 10.80 0.51 2.91
CA ALA A 34 12.03 -0.18 2.51
C ALA A 34 12.20 -0.25 0.99
N TYR A 35 11.12 -0.54 0.26
CA TYR A 35 11.15 -0.66 -1.20
C TYR A 35 11.33 0.70 -1.86
N ALA A 36 10.61 1.73 -1.40
CA ALA A 36 10.74 3.10 -1.88
C ALA A 36 12.17 3.65 -1.69
N ASN A 37 12.79 3.38 -0.54
CA ASN A 37 14.17 3.77 -0.29
C ASN A 37 15.18 3.00 -1.14
N ALA A 38 14.89 1.74 -1.49
CA ALA A 38 15.76 0.95 -2.33
C ALA A 38 15.73 1.46 -3.78
N ILE A 39 14.54 1.78 -4.30
CA ILE A 39 14.36 2.35 -5.64
C ILE A 39 15.00 3.74 -5.74
N ALA A 40 14.76 4.62 -4.76
CA ALA A 40 15.38 5.95 -4.76
C ALA A 40 16.91 5.88 -4.86
N LYS A 41 17.52 4.89 -4.19
CA LYS A 41 18.97 4.62 -4.29
C LYS A 41 19.39 4.00 -5.60
N ALA A 42 18.57 3.11 -6.17
CA ALA A 42 18.87 2.44 -7.43
C ALA A 42 18.88 3.40 -8.61
N VAL A 43 17.99 4.40 -8.62
CA VAL A 43 17.95 5.46 -9.65
C VAL A 43 18.96 6.58 -9.33
N GLU A 44 19.80 6.41 -8.30
CA GLU A 44 20.82 7.39 -7.87
C GLU A 44 20.29 8.80 -7.58
N HIS A 45 19.00 8.93 -7.25
CA HIS A 45 18.39 10.20 -6.87
C HIS A 45 18.57 10.50 -5.39
N ASP A 46 18.67 11.80 -5.06
CA ASP A 46 18.68 12.22 -3.67
C ASP A 46 17.27 12.04 -3.05
N PRO A 47 17.13 11.25 -1.96
CA PRO A 47 15.83 10.93 -1.39
C PRO A 47 15.06 12.13 -0.80
N GLU A 48 15.74 13.24 -0.50
CA GLU A 48 15.13 14.44 0.09
C GLU A 48 14.52 15.36 -0.98
N THR A 49 14.85 15.13 -2.25
CA THR A 49 14.31 15.92 -3.36
C THR A 49 12.80 15.71 -3.48
N PRO A 50 11.99 16.78 -3.61
CA PRO A 50 10.58 16.66 -3.91
C PRO A 50 10.35 16.02 -5.27
N ILE A 51 9.42 15.06 -5.35
CA ILE A 51 9.15 14.33 -6.59
C ILE A 51 8.62 15.26 -7.70
N GLY A 52 7.97 16.37 -7.33
CA GLY A 52 7.43 17.36 -8.26
C GLY A 52 8.48 18.23 -8.96
N ASP A 53 9.74 18.18 -8.52
CA ASP A 53 10.87 18.89 -9.16
C ASP A 53 11.58 18.04 -10.22
N LEU A 54 11.25 16.74 -10.31
CA LEU A 54 11.83 15.83 -11.29
C LEU A 54 11.31 16.08 -12.71
N SER A 55 12.16 15.79 -13.69
CA SER A 55 11.77 15.76 -15.09
C SER A 55 10.84 14.57 -15.38
N GLU A 56 10.05 14.69 -16.46
CA GLU A 56 9.13 13.61 -16.88
C GLU A 56 9.89 12.31 -17.21
N SER A 57 11.09 12.40 -17.78
CA SER A 57 11.93 11.23 -18.02
C SER A 57 12.43 10.52 -16.75
N GLU A 58 12.71 11.27 -15.69
CA GLU A 58 13.10 10.70 -14.39
C GLU A 58 11.91 10.02 -13.71
N ILE A 59 10.73 10.61 -13.84
CA ILE A 59 9.47 10.04 -13.37
C ILE A 59 9.18 8.71 -14.08
N ASP A 60 9.28 8.68 -15.41
CA ASP A 60 9.05 7.47 -16.21
C ASP A 60 10.07 6.38 -15.85
N GLY A 61 11.34 6.74 -15.60
CA GLY A 61 12.36 5.78 -15.15
C GLY A 61 12.10 5.21 -13.74
N ILE A 62 11.58 6.01 -12.83
CA ILE A 62 11.13 5.53 -11.50
C ILE A 62 9.92 4.60 -11.66
N GLU A 63 9.00 4.89 -12.58
CA GLU A 63 7.85 4.03 -12.86
C GLU A 63 8.28 2.68 -13.47
N GLU A 64 9.21 2.70 -14.43
CA GLU A 64 9.73 1.48 -15.05
C GLU A 64 10.47 0.58 -14.04
N THR A 65 11.29 1.16 -13.17
CA THR A 65 11.99 0.41 -12.11
C THR A 65 11.06 -0.09 -11.00
N LEU A 66 9.93 0.58 -10.76
CA LEU A 66 8.89 0.11 -9.85
C LEU A 66 8.20 -1.15 -10.37
N GLU A 67 7.87 -1.18 -11.67
CA GLU A 67 7.18 -2.28 -12.33
C GLU A 67 8.11 -3.47 -12.64
N ASN A 68 9.35 -3.20 -13.04
CA ASN A 68 10.33 -4.22 -13.44
C ASN A 68 11.58 -4.17 -12.54
N PRO A 69 11.50 -4.70 -11.30
CA PRO A 69 12.64 -4.72 -10.39
C PRO A 69 13.74 -5.70 -10.81
N ASP A 70 13.48 -6.60 -11.77
CA ASP A 70 14.46 -7.60 -12.23
C ASP A 70 15.69 -6.98 -12.89
N GLU A 71 15.52 -5.77 -13.46
CA GLU A 71 16.62 -5.01 -14.07
C GLU A 71 17.45 -4.26 -13.03
N THR A 72 16.95 -4.18 -11.80
CA THR A 72 17.62 -3.52 -10.69
C THR A 72 18.35 -4.57 -9.83
N ASP A 73 19.50 -4.26 -9.26
CA ASP A 73 20.24 -5.12 -8.30
C ASP A 73 19.50 -5.31 -6.94
N LEU A 74 18.18 -5.42 -6.96
CA LEU A 74 17.35 -5.66 -5.79
C LEU A 74 17.30 -7.17 -5.48
N PRO A 75 17.50 -7.57 -4.21
CA PRO A 75 17.31 -8.96 -3.82
C PRO A 75 15.86 -9.42 -3.99
N SER A 76 15.67 -10.65 -4.47
CA SER A 76 14.34 -11.25 -4.69
C SER A 76 13.43 -11.25 -3.46
N TRP A 77 13.96 -11.23 -2.24
CA TRP A 77 13.14 -11.16 -1.02
C TRP A 77 12.43 -9.82 -0.81
N MET A 78 12.86 -8.78 -1.52
CA MET A 78 12.30 -7.43 -1.42
C MET A 78 11.03 -7.26 -2.26
N VAL A 79 10.84 -8.08 -3.30
CA VAL A 79 9.61 -8.05 -4.12
C VAL A 79 8.43 -8.72 -3.41
N ASN A 80 7.22 -8.28 -3.72
CA ASN A 80 6.02 -8.72 -3.02
C ASN A 80 5.51 -10.09 -3.49
N ARG A 81 5.68 -10.42 -4.77
CA ARG A 81 5.17 -11.65 -5.39
C ARG A 81 6.31 -12.51 -5.89
N ARG A 82 6.93 -13.23 -4.95
CA ARG A 82 7.98 -14.21 -5.26
C ARG A 82 7.41 -15.53 -5.77
N ARG A 83 8.08 -16.13 -6.76
CA ARG A 83 7.76 -17.40 -7.40
C ARG A 83 6.27 -17.46 -7.73
N ASP A 84 5.87 -16.57 -8.62
CA ASP A 84 4.50 -16.55 -9.11
C ASP A 84 4.09 -17.95 -9.62
N ARG A 85 2.84 -18.33 -9.38
CA ARG A 85 2.39 -19.71 -9.65
C ARG A 85 2.26 -20.03 -11.14
N GLU A 86 2.00 -19.02 -11.97
CA GLU A 86 1.77 -19.21 -13.40
C GLU A 86 3.09 -19.12 -14.16
N THR A 87 3.93 -18.14 -13.80
CA THR A 87 5.17 -17.84 -14.53
C THR A 87 6.42 -18.39 -13.85
N GLY A 88 6.41 -18.65 -12.55
CA GLY A 88 7.56 -19.14 -11.78
C GLY A 88 8.60 -18.06 -11.44
N GLU A 89 8.45 -16.88 -12.02
CA GLU A 89 9.33 -15.72 -11.85
C GLU A 89 8.96 -14.92 -10.60
N ASP A 90 9.92 -14.14 -10.11
CA ASP A 90 9.71 -13.18 -9.04
C ASP A 90 9.19 -11.87 -9.67
N LYS A 91 8.09 -11.32 -9.14
CA LYS A 91 7.45 -10.11 -9.68
C LYS A 91 7.16 -9.13 -8.57
N HIS A 92 7.14 -7.84 -8.91
CA HIS A 92 6.60 -6.82 -8.06
C HIS A 92 5.33 -6.24 -8.68
N VAL A 93 4.21 -6.29 -7.95
CA VAL A 93 2.91 -5.82 -8.43
C VAL A 93 2.48 -4.58 -7.64
N VAL A 94 2.09 -3.52 -8.33
CA VAL A 94 1.71 -2.23 -7.71
C VAL A 94 0.29 -1.82 -8.07
N GLY A 95 -0.26 -0.88 -7.29
CA GLY A 95 -1.51 -0.19 -7.62
C GLY A 95 -2.73 -1.11 -7.75
N SER A 96 -3.51 -0.89 -8.80
CA SER A 96 -4.73 -1.66 -9.10
C SER A 96 -4.48 -3.13 -9.39
N ASP A 97 -3.31 -3.43 -9.95
CA ASP A 97 -3.01 -4.78 -10.43
C ASP A 97 -2.76 -5.70 -9.24
N LEU A 98 -2.27 -5.15 -8.11
CA LEU A 98 -2.15 -5.87 -6.84
C LEU A 98 -3.52 -6.28 -6.29
N ASP A 99 -4.52 -5.42 -6.40
CA ASP A 99 -5.89 -5.70 -5.94
C ASP A 99 -6.54 -6.80 -6.76
N LEU A 100 -6.41 -6.72 -8.08
CA LEU A 100 -6.90 -7.74 -9.00
C LEU A 100 -6.21 -9.09 -8.71
N GLN A 101 -4.90 -9.07 -8.49
CA GLN A 101 -4.15 -10.29 -8.20
C GLN A 101 -4.57 -10.94 -6.89
N GLU A 102 -4.79 -10.17 -5.83
CA GLU A 102 -5.33 -10.65 -4.55
C GLU A 102 -6.73 -11.25 -4.73
N GLU A 103 -7.59 -10.59 -5.51
CA GLU A 103 -8.93 -11.07 -5.80
C GLU A 103 -8.91 -12.39 -6.57
N PHE A 104 -8.09 -12.51 -7.62
CA PHE A 104 -7.94 -13.77 -8.37
C PHE A 104 -7.41 -14.89 -7.48
N ASP A 105 -6.45 -14.60 -6.60
CA ASP A 105 -5.93 -15.59 -5.66
C ASP A 105 -7.01 -16.09 -4.70
N ILE A 106 -7.91 -15.21 -4.23
CA ILE A 106 -9.06 -15.57 -3.37
C ILE A 106 -10.11 -16.36 -4.14
N ARG A 107 -10.51 -15.88 -5.33
CA ARG A 107 -11.49 -16.57 -6.19
C ARG A 107 -11.03 -17.98 -6.51
N ARG A 108 -9.75 -18.17 -6.83
CA ARG A 108 -9.19 -19.52 -7.03
C ARG A 108 -9.36 -20.40 -5.79
N TYR A 109 -9.15 -19.89 -4.58
CA TYR A 109 -9.35 -20.69 -3.36
C TYR A 109 -10.81 -21.09 -3.15
N GLN A 110 -11.76 -20.25 -3.57
CA GLN A 110 -13.20 -20.51 -3.55
C GLN A 110 -13.59 -21.56 -4.60
N GLU A 111 -13.12 -21.41 -5.84
CA GLU A 111 -13.38 -22.37 -6.93
C GLU A 111 -12.84 -23.77 -6.62
N ILE A 112 -11.67 -23.87 -5.99
CA ILE A 112 -11.10 -25.15 -5.52
C ILE A 112 -11.95 -25.78 -4.41
N GLY A 113 -12.79 -25.01 -3.71
CA GLY A 113 -13.53 -25.48 -2.53
C GLY A 113 -12.64 -25.71 -1.31
N SER A 114 -11.51 -24.99 -1.23
CA SER A 114 -10.58 -25.12 -0.10
C SER A 114 -11.17 -24.55 1.19
N TYR A 115 -10.72 -25.03 2.37
CA TYR A 115 -11.13 -24.47 3.66
C TYR A 115 -10.89 -22.95 3.74
N ARG A 116 -9.77 -22.47 3.17
CA ARG A 116 -9.46 -21.05 3.10
C ARG A 116 -10.48 -20.29 2.23
N GLY A 117 -10.82 -20.84 1.07
CA GLY A 117 -11.83 -20.26 0.17
C GLY A 117 -13.19 -20.16 0.85
N TRP A 118 -13.65 -21.23 1.49
CA TRP A 118 -14.90 -21.24 2.24
C TRP A 118 -14.92 -20.22 3.40
N ARG A 119 -13.80 -20.06 4.12
CA ARG A 119 -13.67 -19.01 5.15
C ARG A 119 -13.72 -17.61 4.55
N HIS A 120 -13.10 -17.38 3.40
CA HIS A 120 -13.16 -16.11 2.67
C HIS A 120 -14.58 -15.78 2.20
N GLU A 121 -15.32 -16.77 1.69
CA GLU A 121 -16.72 -16.63 1.29
C GLU A 121 -17.62 -16.22 2.48
N LEU A 122 -17.38 -16.80 3.66
CA LEU A 122 -18.07 -16.43 4.90
C LEU A 122 -17.58 -15.12 5.55
N GLY A 123 -16.53 -14.49 5.02
CA GLY A 123 -15.92 -13.30 5.63
C GLY A 123 -15.25 -13.56 6.99
N LEU A 124 -14.88 -14.80 7.29
CA LEU A 124 -14.25 -15.19 8.56
C LEU A 124 -12.72 -15.19 8.46
N PRO A 125 -11.99 -14.94 9.56
CA PRO A 125 -10.53 -14.94 9.52
C PRO A 125 -9.95 -16.32 9.15
N VAL A 126 -8.89 -16.39 8.36
CA VAL A 126 -8.49 -17.66 7.72
C VAL A 126 -7.46 -18.47 8.52
N ARG A 127 -6.67 -17.81 9.39
CA ARG A 127 -5.50 -18.41 10.06
C ARG A 127 -5.81 -19.15 11.38
N GLY A 128 -7.03 -19.68 11.55
CA GLY A 128 -7.43 -20.43 12.75
C GLY A 128 -7.67 -19.56 14.00
N GLN A 129 -7.94 -18.28 13.81
CA GLN A 129 -8.31 -17.39 14.91
C GLN A 129 -9.64 -17.80 15.55
N LYS A 130 -9.77 -17.64 16.87
CA LYS A 130 -10.97 -17.99 17.63
C LYS A 130 -12.09 -16.97 17.37
N THR A 131 -13.17 -17.40 16.72
CA THR A 131 -14.33 -16.54 16.37
C THR A 131 -15.49 -16.63 17.36
N LYS A 132 -15.34 -17.36 18.48
CA LYS A 132 -16.38 -17.48 19.51
C LYS A 132 -16.64 -16.17 20.26
N SER A 133 -15.57 -15.44 20.56
CA SER A 133 -15.59 -14.23 21.41
C SER A 133 -14.94 -13.01 20.77
N SER A 134 -14.36 -13.14 19.58
CA SER A 134 -13.62 -12.08 18.87
C SER A 134 -14.16 -11.91 17.45
N PHE A 135 -13.86 -10.78 16.81
CA PHE A 135 -14.37 -10.42 15.47
C PHE A 135 -15.90 -10.29 15.41
N ARG A 136 -16.49 -9.63 16.43
CA ARG A 136 -17.92 -9.28 16.47
C ARG A 136 -18.12 -7.88 15.90
N SER A 137 -19.21 -7.67 15.16
CA SER A 137 -19.50 -6.41 14.46
C SER A 137 -19.63 -5.19 15.38
N ASP A 138 -19.96 -5.40 16.66
CA ASP A 138 -20.27 -4.34 17.62
C ASP A 138 -19.15 -4.01 18.62
N ASP A 139 -18.07 -4.78 18.68
CA ASP A 139 -17.06 -4.61 19.73
C ASP A 139 -15.99 -3.57 19.33
N LYS A 140 -16.33 -2.29 19.48
CA LYS A 140 -15.30 -1.24 19.61
C LYS A 140 -14.54 -1.46 20.92
N ILE A 141 -13.43 -2.19 20.86
CA ILE A 141 -12.42 -2.17 21.93
C ILE A 141 -11.63 -0.87 21.77
N GLY A 142 -12.13 0.20 22.37
CA GLY A 142 -11.45 1.49 22.38
C GLY A 142 -12.32 2.60 22.94
N VAL A 143 -11.70 3.48 23.73
CA VAL A 143 -12.33 4.73 24.14
C VAL A 143 -12.37 5.65 22.92
N SER A 144 -13.56 6.05 22.53
CA SER A 144 -13.77 7.07 21.49
C SER A 144 -13.28 8.42 21.99
N ARG A 145 -11.98 8.69 21.85
CA ARG A 145 -11.36 9.97 22.27
C ARG A 145 -12.08 11.19 21.69
N ALA A 146 -12.52 11.11 20.43
CA ALA A 146 -13.30 12.17 19.79
C ALA A 146 -14.67 12.42 20.45
N ARG A 147 -15.33 11.38 20.98
CA ARG A 147 -16.63 11.51 21.68
C ARG A 147 -16.45 12.13 23.06
N ILE A 148 -15.45 11.66 23.82
CA ILE A 148 -15.12 12.25 25.13
C ILE A 148 -14.73 13.73 24.99
N GLN A 149 -14.04 14.08 23.92
CA GLN A 149 -13.60 15.45 23.69
C GLN A 149 -14.76 16.36 23.29
N GLN A 150 -15.77 15.84 22.56
CA GLN A 150 -17.03 16.54 22.29
C GLN A 150 -17.86 16.72 23.56
N GLU A 151 -18.06 15.65 24.34
CA GLU A 151 -18.79 15.69 25.62
C GLU A 151 -18.15 16.70 26.59
N ALA A 152 -16.82 16.72 26.70
CA ALA A 152 -16.10 17.68 27.54
C ALA A 152 -16.19 19.14 27.06
N THR A 153 -16.32 19.38 25.76
CA THR A 153 -16.56 20.74 25.23
C THR A 153 -18.00 21.19 25.38
N GLU A 154 -18.96 20.27 25.37
CA GLU A 154 -20.39 20.56 25.62
C GLU A 154 -20.61 20.90 27.10
N ASP A 155 -20.08 20.10 28.02
CA ASP A 155 -20.17 20.37 29.47
C ASP A 155 -19.52 21.72 29.85
N ALA A 156 -18.41 22.08 29.21
CA ALA A 156 -17.74 23.37 29.44
C ALA A 156 -18.51 24.57 28.89
N GLY A 157 -19.42 24.36 27.93
CA GLY A 157 -20.28 25.40 27.36
C GLY A 157 -21.61 25.59 28.09
N GLU A 158 -22.02 24.64 28.94
CA GLU A 158 -23.22 24.74 29.78
C GLU A 158 -22.96 25.39 31.16
N GLU A 159 -21.69 25.51 31.57
CA GLU A 159 -21.28 26.17 32.81
C GLU A 159 -20.96 27.68 32.68
N GLU A 160 -21.07 28.27 31.48
CA GLU A 160 -21.03 29.75 31.22
C GLU A 160 -22.43 30.34 31.00
#